data_AF-Q1Z9U9-F1
#
_entry.id   AF-Q1Z9U9-F1
#
_cell.length_a   1.000
_cell.length_b   1.000
_cell.length_c   1.000
_cell.angle_alpha   90.00
_cell.angle_beta   90.00
_cell.angle_gamma   90.00
#
_symmetry.space_group_name_H-M   'P 1'
#
loop_
_entity.id
_entity.type
_entity.pdbx_description
1 polymer ?
#
loop_
_entity_poly.entity_id
_entity_poly.type
_entity_poly.pdbx_seq_one_letter_code
_entity_poly.pdbx_strand_id
1 'polypeptide(L)'
;MYLSRYIKQRLSIDKVNIVPIIIIVLFGFVFTPTADAQDYQRLENMCKACHGKTGVNGYTVIPDLKWQNNAYLVQQLTQFKNGQRKDMTMTKVAQLLSKDDIQQLAEYFYSFKHGTASQALSTNNNNSEKQHE
;
A
#
# COMPACT_ATOMS: atom_id res chain seq x y z
N MET A 1 -45.67 -45.78 12.70
CA MET A 1 -46.03 -46.00 11.29
C MET A 1 -46.71 -44.74 10.75
N TYR A 2 -45.92 -43.68 10.54
CA TYR A 2 -46.32 -42.47 9.81
C TYR A 2 -45.07 -41.98 9.08
N LEU A 3 -44.66 -42.77 8.07
CA LEU A 3 -43.86 -42.25 6.98
C LEU A 3 -44.71 -41.25 6.19
N SER A 4 -44.03 -40.35 5.47
CA SER A 4 -44.58 -39.61 4.33
C SER A 4 -45.11 -38.20 4.60
N ARG A 5 -44.20 -37.27 4.88
CA ARG A 5 -44.34 -35.84 4.49
C ARG A 5 -43.01 -35.23 4.00
N TYR A 6 -42.19 -35.98 3.27
CA TYR A 6 -41.12 -35.39 2.45
C TYR A 6 -41.62 -35.20 1.02
N ILE A 7 -42.51 -34.22 0.87
CA ILE A 7 -43.05 -33.79 -0.42
C ILE A 7 -42.02 -32.84 -1.05
N LYS A 8 -41.19 -33.40 -1.92
CA LYS A 8 -41.00 -32.89 -3.28
C LYS A 8 -40.61 -31.41 -3.41
N GLN A 9 -39.39 -31.05 -2.98
CA GLN A 9 -38.66 -29.96 -3.63
C GLN A 9 -37.82 -30.54 -4.76
N ARG A 10 -38.50 -30.94 -5.83
CA ARG A 10 -37.86 -31.22 -7.12
C ARG A 10 -37.59 -29.87 -7.77
N LEU A 11 -36.62 -29.13 -7.24
CA LEU A 11 -36.11 -27.92 -7.87
C LEU A 11 -35.50 -28.36 -9.20
N SER A 12 -36.14 -27.91 -10.28
CA SER A 12 -35.76 -28.13 -11.65
C SER A 12 -34.39 -27.49 -11.89
N ILE A 13 -33.33 -28.29 -11.84
CA ILE A 13 -31.98 -27.93 -12.29
C ILE A 13 -31.80 -28.47 -13.71
N ASP A 14 -32.66 -28.07 -14.65
CA ASP A 14 -32.56 -28.52 -16.04
C ASP A 14 -32.30 -27.39 -17.04
N LYS A 15 -32.08 -26.14 -16.57
CA LYS A 15 -31.89 -24.98 -17.46
C LYS A 15 -30.90 -23.92 -16.99
N VAL A 16 -30.02 -24.23 -16.04
CA VAL A 16 -28.87 -23.34 -15.77
C VAL A 16 -27.77 -23.77 -16.74
N ASN A 17 -27.63 -23.03 -17.84
CA ASN A 17 -26.53 -23.19 -18.79
C ASN A 17 -25.23 -23.02 -18.02
N ILE A 18 -24.52 -24.12 -17.74
CA ILE A 18 -23.33 -24.18 -16.87
C ILE A 18 -22.04 -23.76 -17.61
N VAL A 19 -22.13 -23.61 -18.94
CA VAL A 19 -21.03 -23.20 -19.84
C VAL A 19 -20.38 -21.84 -19.50
N PRO A 20 -21.10 -20.76 -19.15
CA PRO A 20 -20.46 -19.48 -18.83
C PRO A 20 -19.77 -19.48 -17.46
N ILE A 21 -20.12 -20.40 -16.55
CA ILE A 21 -19.49 -20.51 -15.21
C ILE A 21 -18.10 -21.15 -15.33
N ILE A 22 -17.91 -22.09 -16.26
CA ILE A 22 -16.63 -22.79 -16.48
C ILE A 22 -15.60 -21.88 -17.19
N ILE A 23 -16.05 -20.97 -18.06
CA ILE A 23 -15.18 -20.05 -18.81
C ILE A 23 -14.52 -19.00 -17.90
N ILE A 24 -15.20 -18.54 -16.84
CA ILE A 24 -14.67 -17.54 -15.90
C ILE A 24 -13.50 -18.11 -15.07
N VAL A 25 -13.51 -19.42 -14.79
CA VAL A 25 -12.47 -20.09 -13.99
C VAL A 25 -11.19 -20.36 -14.80
N LEU A 26 -11.30 -20.54 -16.13
CA LEU A 26 -10.16 -20.87 -17.00
C LEU A 26 -9.37 -19.64 -17.50
N PHE A 27 -9.94 -18.43 -17.46
CA PHE A 27 -9.32 -17.22 -18.02
C PHE A 27 -9.08 -16.07 -17.03
N GLY A 28 -9.40 -16.26 -15.74
CA GLY A 28 -9.78 -15.13 -14.88
C GLY A 28 -8.76 -14.53 -13.91
N PHE A 29 -7.56 -15.08 -13.69
CA PHE A 29 -6.70 -14.55 -12.61
C PHE A 29 -5.21 -14.50 -12.98
N VAL A 30 -4.83 -13.46 -13.72
CA VAL A 30 -3.44 -13.01 -13.78
C VAL A 30 -3.19 -12.18 -12.52
N PHE A 31 -2.67 -12.81 -11.47
CA PHE A 31 -2.21 -12.11 -10.27
C PHE A 31 -0.91 -11.39 -10.62
N THR A 32 -0.99 -10.11 -10.95
CA THR A 32 0.19 -9.27 -11.10
C THR A 32 0.73 -8.96 -9.70
N PRO A 33 2.03 -9.19 -9.43
CA PRO A 33 2.60 -8.88 -8.12
C PRO A 33 2.51 -7.38 -7.88
N THR A 34 1.78 -6.99 -6.85
CA THR A 34 1.83 -5.64 -6.31
C THR A 34 3.22 -5.45 -5.71
N ALA A 35 3.87 -4.31 -5.97
CA ALA A 35 5.04 -3.92 -5.19
C ALA A 35 4.68 -4.06 -3.70
N ASP A 36 5.43 -4.89 -2.99
CA ASP A 36 5.03 -5.47 -1.72
C ASP A 36 4.81 -4.35 -0.68
N ALA A 37 3.61 -4.29 -0.10
CA ALA A 37 3.27 -3.26 0.88
C ALA A 37 4.22 -3.27 2.10
N GLN A 38 4.88 -4.40 2.39
CA GLN A 38 5.87 -4.55 3.46
C GLN A 38 7.16 -3.79 3.14
N ASP A 39 7.60 -3.76 1.88
CA ASP A 39 8.83 -3.06 1.48
C ASP A 39 8.69 -1.55 1.65
N TYR A 40 7.55 -1.00 1.22
CA TYR A 40 7.26 0.42 1.42
C TYR A 40 7.16 0.80 2.91
N GLN A 41 6.45 -0.01 3.72
CA GLN A 41 6.34 0.22 5.16
C GLN A 41 7.71 0.22 5.85
N ARG A 42 8.63 -0.65 5.41
CA ARG A 42 10.00 -0.67 5.92
C ARG A 42 10.72 0.63 5.60
N LEU A 43 10.62 1.13 4.37
CA LEU A 43 11.23 2.40 3.94
C LEU A 43 10.64 3.59 4.72
N GLU A 44 9.32 3.64 4.87
CA GLU A 44 8.62 4.66 5.65
C GLU A 44 9.11 4.68 7.12
N ASN A 45 9.25 3.51 7.74
CA ASN A 45 9.76 3.37 9.10
C ASN A 45 11.21 3.85 9.23
N MET A 46 12.05 3.66 8.21
CA MET A 46 13.42 4.22 8.19
C MET A 46 13.39 5.76 8.18
N CYS A 47 12.50 6.38 7.41
CA CYS A 47 12.35 7.84 7.41
C CYS A 47 11.92 8.35 8.79
N LYS A 48 10.93 7.71 9.41
CA LYS A 48 10.40 8.07 10.73
C LYS A 48 11.42 7.95 11.86
N ALA A 49 12.38 7.04 11.73
CA ALA A 49 13.40 6.82 12.76
C ALA A 49 14.25 8.08 13.02
N CYS A 50 14.46 8.91 12.00
CA CYS A 50 15.21 10.16 12.12
C CYS A 50 14.31 11.40 12.07
N HIS A 51 13.37 11.45 11.13
CA HIS A 51 12.53 12.62 10.89
C HIS A 51 11.25 12.66 11.73
N GLY A 52 11.04 11.65 12.57
CA GLY A 52 9.88 11.52 13.45
C GLY A 52 8.65 10.93 12.76
N LYS A 53 7.73 10.39 13.57
CA LYS A 53 6.55 9.65 13.09
C LYS A 53 5.63 10.46 12.18
N THR A 54 5.58 11.78 12.40
CA THR A 54 4.76 12.73 11.63
C THR A 54 5.61 13.67 10.78
N GLY A 55 6.89 13.36 10.58
CA GLY A 55 7.85 14.24 9.91
C GLY A 55 8.28 15.44 10.76
N VAL A 56 8.04 15.42 12.07
CA VAL A 56 8.58 16.40 13.03
C VAL A 56 9.46 15.68 14.03
N ASN A 57 10.64 16.22 14.27
CA ASN A 57 11.62 15.66 15.19
C ASN A 57 12.12 16.73 16.19
N GLY A 58 12.83 16.29 17.23
CA GLY A 58 13.32 17.17 18.30
C GLY A 58 14.77 17.65 18.12
N TYR A 59 15.46 17.22 17.06
CA TYR A 59 16.87 17.49 16.83
C TYR A 59 17.05 18.67 15.87
N THR A 60 17.90 19.63 16.23
CA THR A 60 18.17 20.81 15.39
C THR A 60 18.84 20.47 14.05
N VAL A 61 19.59 19.36 14.00
CA VAL A 61 20.39 18.97 12.83
C VAL A 61 19.61 18.12 11.83
N ILE A 62 18.51 17.49 12.25
CA ILE A 62 17.66 16.70 11.36
C ILE A 62 16.48 17.59 10.95
N PRO A 63 16.27 17.85 9.66
CA PRO A 63 15.18 18.71 9.23
C PRO A 63 13.82 18.03 9.41
N ASP A 64 12.81 18.82 9.74
CA ASP A 64 11.42 18.38 9.69
C ASP A 64 10.98 18.23 8.22
N LEU A 65 10.25 17.14 7.95
CA LEU A 65 9.65 16.84 6.65
C LEU A 65 8.18 17.24 6.58
N LYS A 66 7.53 17.39 7.74
CA LYS A 66 6.14 17.83 7.82
C LYS A 66 5.98 19.19 7.13
N TRP A 67 4.86 19.39 6.45
CA TRP A 67 4.50 20.65 5.78
C TRP A 67 5.35 21.02 4.57
N GLN A 68 6.38 20.22 4.25
CA GLN A 68 7.18 20.45 3.07
C GLN A 68 6.39 20.10 1.80
N ASN A 69 6.57 20.87 0.74
CA ASN A 69 5.88 20.64 -0.52
C ASN A 69 6.31 19.28 -1.13
N ASN A 70 5.36 18.52 -1.67
CA ASN A 70 5.64 17.23 -2.33
C ASN A 70 6.76 17.38 -3.39
N ALA A 71 6.63 18.33 -4.32
CA ALA A 71 7.59 18.52 -5.40
C ALA A 71 9.00 18.84 -4.87
N TYR A 72 9.08 19.59 -3.77
CA TYR A 72 10.36 19.83 -3.10
C TYR A 72 10.94 18.53 -2.54
N LEU A 73 10.16 17.71 -1.83
CA LEU A 73 10.63 16.43 -1.27
C LEU A 73 11.12 15.48 -2.38
N VAL A 74 10.37 15.35 -3.46
CA VAL A 74 10.78 14.57 -4.65
C VAL A 74 12.10 15.09 -5.21
N GLN A 75 12.23 16.41 -5.36
CA GLN A 75 13.44 17.02 -5.87
C GLN A 75 14.63 16.75 -4.94
N GLN A 76 14.48 16.93 -3.62
CA GLN A 76 15.56 16.71 -2.66
C GLN A 76 16.03 15.26 -2.64
N LEU A 77 15.11 14.30 -2.56
CA LEU A 77 15.44 12.88 -2.58
C LEU A 77 16.11 12.47 -3.89
N THR A 78 15.65 13.01 -5.02
CA THR A 78 16.29 12.78 -6.32
C THR A 78 17.70 13.36 -6.37
N GLN A 79 17.90 14.56 -5.85
CA GLN A 79 19.22 15.20 -5.78
C GLN A 79 20.18 14.47 -4.82
N PHE A 80 19.69 13.92 -3.72
CA PHE A 80 20.50 13.06 -2.85
C PHE A 80 20.88 11.75 -3.56
N LYS A 81 19.92 11.11 -4.25
CA LYS A 81 20.13 9.86 -4.98
C LYS A 81 21.15 9.99 -6.10
N ASN A 82 21.13 11.09 -6.86
CA ASN A 82 22.04 11.35 -7.97
C ASN A 82 23.32 12.10 -7.56
N GLY A 83 23.47 12.46 -6.28
CA GLY A 83 24.65 13.13 -5.75
C GLY A 83 24.75 14.64 -6.03
N GLN A 84 23.73 15.26 -6.64
CA GLN A 84 23.66 16.72 -6.80
C GLN A 84 23.54 17.46 -5.46
N ARG A 85 22.84 16.86 -4.51
CA ARG A 85 22.80 17.31 -3.11
C ARG A 85 23.59 16.34 -2.26
N LYS A 86 24.48 16.88 -1.42
CA LYS A 86 25.43 16.10 -0.62
C LYS A 86 25.03 16.08 0.85
N ASP A 87 24.82 14.89 1.37
CA ASP A 87 24.76 14.59 2.80
C ASP A 87 25.11 13.11 2.98
N MET A 88 26.09 12.77 3.83
CA MET A 88 26.59 11.39 3.93
C MET A 88 25.51 10.38 4.31
N THR A 89 24.53 10.80 5.11
CA THR A 89 23.47 9.93 5.62
C THR A 89 22.36 9.83 4.59
N MET A 90 21.80 10.98 4.16
CA MET A 90 20.68 11.01 3.23
C MET A 90 21.03 10.55 1.82
N THR A 91 22.27 10.73 1.34
CA THR A 91 22.71 10.14 0.07
C THR A 91 22.64 8.61 0.12
N LYS A 92 23.10 7.98 1.21
CA LYS A 92 23.02 6.50 1.37
C LYS A 92 21.56 6.03 1.44
N VAL A 93 20.71 6.74 2.18
CA VAL A 93 19.28 6.41 2.27
C VAL A 93 18.61 6.55 0.91
N ALA A 94 18.81 7.67 0.21
CA ALA A 94 18.19 7.94 -1.09
C ALA A 94 18.63 6.97 -2.20
N GLN A 95 19.83 6.40 -2.10
CA GLN A 95 20.31 5.38 -3.02
C GLN A 95 19.46 4.09 -2.98
N LEU A 96 18.87 3.76 -1.83
CA LEU A 96 18.01 2.57 -1.66
C LEU A 96 16.62 2.73 -2.28
N LEU A 97 16.19 3.96 -2.55
CA LEU A 97 14.81 4.25 -2.96
C LEU A 97 14.61 4.10 -4.47
N SER A 98 13.55 3.44 -4.92
CA SER A 98 13.10 3.53 -6.31
C SER A 98 12.51 4.92 -6.59
N LYS A 99 12.21 5.22 -7.87
CA LYS A 99 11.49 6.46 -8.22
C LYS A 99 10.09 6.49 -7.60
N ASP A 100 9.45 5.34 -7.52
CA ASP A 100 8.09 5.20 -6.98
C ASP A 100 8.10 5.36 -5.45
N ASP A 101 9.13 4.85 -4.77
CA ASP A 101 9.31 5.08 -3.33
C ASP A 101 9.49 6.57 -3.03
N ILE A 102 10.28 7.28 -3.83
CA ILE A 102 10.46 8.73 -3.68
C ILE A 102 9.13 9.48 -3.78
N GLN A 103 8.29 9.13 -4.75
CA GLN A 103 6.97 9.74 -4.94
C GLN A 103 6.04 9.44 -3.75
N GLN A 104 5.96 8.17 -3.35
CA GLN A 104 5.07 7.75 -2.25
C GLN A 104 5.50 8.35 -0.91
N LEU A 105 6.79 8.36 -0.59
CA LEU A 105 7.32 8.97 0.63
C LEU A 105 7.11 10.50 0.65
N ALA A 106 7.31 11.17 -0.49
CA ALA A 106 7.05 12.60 -0.61
C ALA A 106 5.57 12.93 -0.36
N GLU A 107 4.65 12.15 -0.94
CA GLU A 107 3.21 12.32 -0.72
C GLU A 107 2.83 12.03 0.73
N TYR A 108 3.39 10.99 1.32
CA TYR A 108 3.18 10.64 2.72
C TYR A 108 3.51 11.80 3.66
N PHE A 109 4.72 12.37 3.57
CA PHE A 109 5.10 13.49 4.45
C PHE A 109 4.37 14.79 4.11
N TYR A 110 4.03 15.02 2.84
CA TYR A 110 3.22 16.16 2.41
C TYR A 110 1.80 16.09 2.97
N SER A 111 1.18 14.92 3.04
CA SER A 111 -0.21 14.74 3.50
C SER A 111 -0.45 15.19 4.95
N PHE A 112 0.57 15.22 5.79
CA PHE A 112 0.48 15.81 7.13
C PHE A 112 0.21 17.31 7.11
N LYS A 113 0.36 17.98 5.97
CA LYS A 113 -0.07 19.36 5.76
C LYS A 113 -1.60 19.51 5.82
N HIS A 114 -2.33 18.49 5.41
CA HIS A 114 -3.79 18.55 5.28
C HIS A 114 -4.51 17.72 6.34
N GLY A 115 -3.78 17.08 7.26
CA GLY A 115 -4.35 16.21 8.29
C GLY A 115 -4.85 14.86 7.75
N THR A 116 -4.52 14.49 6.51
CA THR A 116 -5.09 13.33 5.79
C THR A 116 -4.18 12.10 5.74
N ALA A 117 -3.03 12.12 6.44
CA ALA A 117 -1.96 11.11 6.35
C ALA A 117 -2.37 9.66 6.68
N SER A 118 -3.55 9.44 7.25
CA SER A 118 -4.08 8.10 7.59
C SER A 118 -4.85 7.43 6.43
N GLN A 119 -5.29 8.19 5.42
CA GLN A 119 -6.28 7.70 4.44
C GLN A 119 -5.70 7.32 3.08
N ALA A 120 -4.45 7.70 2.78
CA ALA A 120 -3.84 7.42 1.48
C ALA A 120 -3.24 5.99 1.35
N LEU A 121 -3.04 5.28 2.47
CA LEU A 121 -2.43 3.94 2.47
C LEU A 121 -3.36 2.80 2.94
N SER A 122 -4.55 3.11 3.47
CA SER A 122 -5.46 2.10 4.05
C SER A 122 -6.56 1.61 3.09
N THR A 123 -6.64 2.09 1.85
CA THR A 123 -7.71 1.69 0.91
C THR A 123 -7.45 0.39 0.14
N ASN A 124 -6.44 -0.40 0.51
CA ASN A 124 -6.18 -1.70 -0.14
C ASN A 124 -5.89 -2.86 0.83
N ASN A 125 -6.49 -2.86 2.02
CA ASN A 125 -6.27 -3.95 2.99
C ASN A 125 -7.54 -4.47 3.67
N ASN A 126 -8.67 -4.43 2.96
CA ASN A 126 -9.87 -5.14 3.40
C ASN A 126 -10.14 -6.30 2.45
N ASN A 127 -9.42 -7.43 2.64
CA ASN A 127 -9.82 -8.79 2.26
C ASN A 127 -8.77 -9.82 2.72
N SER A 128 -8.53 -9.99 4.03
CA SER A 128 -7.83 -11.20 4.54
C SER A 128 -7.99 -11.46 6.05
N GLU A 129 -9.14 -11.11 6.65
CA GLU A 129 -9.41 -11.48 8.04
C GLU A 129 -10.65 -12.40 8.13
N LYS A 130 -10.45 -13.64 7.69
CA LYS A 130 -11.17 -14.83 8.16
C LYS A 130 -10.51 -16.09 7.59
N GLN A 131 -9.69 -16.77 8.40
CA GLN A 131 -9.54 -18.24 8.46
C GLN A 131 -8.33 -18.62 9.33
N HIS A 132 -8.53 -18.66 10.66
CA HIS A 132 -7.97 -19.70 11.51
C HIS A 132 -8.66 -19.71 12.88
N GLU A 133 -9.73 -20.50 12.98
CA GLU A 133 -10.10 -21.28 14.16
C GLU A 133 -10.97 -22.46 13.71
#